data_AF-A0A832UAW2-F1
#
_entry.id   AF-A0A832UAW2-F1
#
_cell.length_a   1.000
_cell.length_b   1.000
_cell.length_c   1.000
_cell.angle_alpha   90.00
_cell.angle_beta   90.00
_cell.angle_gamma   90.00
#
_symmetry.space_group_name_H-M   'P 1'
#
loop_
_entity.id
_entity.type
_entity.pdbx_description
1 polymer ?
#
loop_
_entity_poly.entity_id
_entity_poly.type
_entity_poly.pdbx_seq_one_letter_code
_entity_poly.pdbx_strand_id
1 'polypeptide(L)'
;VYARHPVHGWVEVATFGMYSPSALAEYGIGVPVMNLGLGVERLAMIAYNSNDVRQLCFPQFFPRHLADREIAREVHLREEPSSAEGRILAAAILKVAAANGAAQGPCAFDAWEGTLGGAVVKVIVEETESNAKLCGPACANEIFVHEGSILGVPDAEKWKQVRTDGVPTGISYLSAVSSLAAARVEEAARCGKGTSVQVKMAKLPSDINLKIDEFAMRFITDNNKKVDVRGPVFLSVRSTIKE
;
A
#
# COMPACT_ATOMS: atom_id res chain seq x y z
N VAL A 1 -23.62 14.75 38.79
CA VAL A 1 -22.62 15.65 38.16
C VAL A 1 -22.73 15.48 36.66
N TYR A 2 -22.90 16.56 35.89
CA TYR A 2 -23.05 16.49 34.43
C TYR A 2 -21.85 17.14 33.73
N ALA A 3 -21.47 16.59 32.58
CA ALA A 3 -20.47 17.16 31.68
C ALA A 3 -21.03 17.18 30.25
N ARG A 4 -20.51 18.07 29.41
CA ARG A 4 -20.98 18.24 28.04
C ARG A 4 -20.21 17.33 27.08
N HIS A 5 -20.91 16.39 26.47
CA HIS A 5 -20.44 15.60 25.33
C HIS A 5 -20.59 16.41 24.03
N PRO A 6 -19.60 16.39 23.11
CA PRO A 6 -19.65 17.14 21.86
C PRO A 6 -20.89 16.85 21.00
N VAL A 7 -21.30 15.58 20.94
CA VAL A 7 -22.43 15.12 20.11
C VAL A 7 -23.74 14.94 20.89
N HIS A 8 -23.68 14.45 22.14
CA HIS A 8 -24.87 14.02 22.90
C HIS A 8 -25.38 15.08 23.88
N GLY A 9 -24.74 16.25 23.96
CA GLY A 9 -25.14 17.31 24.89
C GLY A 9 -24.72 17.00 26.33
N TRP A 10 -25.55 17.37 27.31
CA TRP A 10 -25.21 17.16 28.73
C TRP A 10 -25.48 15.71 29.16
N VAL A 11 -24.43 15.02 29.60
CA VAL A 11 -24.48 13.64 30.10
C VAL A 11 -24.01 13.60 31.56
N GLU A 12 -24.66 12.76 32.37
CA GLU A 12 -24.27 12.59 33.78
C GLU A 12 -22.94 11.84 33.84
N VAL A 13 -21.88 12.32 34.49
CA VAL A 13 -20.57 11.62 34.53
C VAL A 13 -20.22 11.05 35.90
N ALA A 14 -20.84 11.56 36.96
CA ALA A 14 -20.63 11.07 38.31
C ALA A 14 -21.86 11.27 39.18
N THR A 15 -22.04 10.39 40.14
CA THR A 15 -23.03 10.48 41.22
C THR A 15 -22.30 10.48 42.55
N PHE A 16 -22.82 11.23 43.51
CA PHE A 16 -22.31 11.19 44.87
C PHE A 16 -23.45 11.31 45.87
N GLY A 17 -23.21 10.86 47.09
CA GLY A 17 -24.18 10.92 48.16
C GLY A 17 -23.59 10.49 49.49
N MET A 18 -24.38 10.68 50.54
CA MET A 18 -24.07 10.16 51.88
C MET A 18 -24.72 8.80 52.03
N TYR A 19 -24.00 7.83 52.58
CA TYR A 19 -24.62 6.55 52.94
C TYR A 19 -25.62 6.75 54.09
N SER A 20 -26.72 5.97 54.04
CA SER A 20 -27.72 5.97 55.11
C SER A 20 -27.10 5.48 56.42
N PRO A 21 -27.34 6.15 57.56
CA PRO A 21 -26.88 5.69 58.87
C PRO A 21 -27.31 4.25 59.18
N SER A 22 -28.51 3.84 58.75
CA SER A 22 -28.98 2.46 58.93
C SER A 22 -28.13 1.45 58.18
N ALA A 23 -27.71 1.76 56.94
CA ALA A 23 -26.84 0.88 56.17
C ALA A 23 -25.41 0.83 56.74
N LEU A 24 -24.89 1.95 57.25
CA LEU A 24 -23.58 2.01 57.90
C LEU A 24 -23.53 1.22 59.22
N ALA A 25 -24.62 1.22 59.98
CA ALA A 25 -24.75 0.50 61.24
C ALA A 25 -24.62 -1.02 61.07
N GLU A 26 -25.14 -1.60 59.97
CA GLU A 26 -24.97 -3.03 59.64
C GLU A 26 -23.50 -3.44 59.50
N TYR A 27 -22.60 -2.50 59.21
CA TYR A 27 -21.15 -2.73 59.11
C TYR A 27 -20.38 -2.19 60.33
N GLY A 28 -21.07 -1.77 61.40
CA GLY A 28 -20.44 -1.23 62.61
C GLY A 28 -19.80 0.15 62.44
N ILE A 29 -20.18 0.91 61.40
CA ILE A 29 -19.60 2.23 61.10
C ILE A 29 -20.44 3.33 61.77
N GLY A 30 -19.87 3.98 62.78
CA GLY A 30 -20.53 5.03 63.57
C GLY A 30 -20.32 6.47 63.08
N VAL A 31 -19.73 6.67 61.90
CA VAL A 31 -19.41 8.00 61.34
C VAL A 31 -20.04 8.18 59.95
N PRO A 32 -20.43 9.40 59.55
CA PRO A 32 -20.98 9.64 58.23
C PRO A 32 -19.94 9.41 57.12
N VAL A 33 -20.34 8.77 56.04
CA VAL A 33 -19.46 8.44 54.89
C VAL A 33 -20.07 8.98 53.60
N MET A 34 -19.26 9.73 52.83
CA MET A 34 -19.60 10.21 51.49
C MET A 34 -19.02 9.25 50.44
N ASN A 35 -19.83 8.86 49.46
CA ASN A 35 -19.39 8.09 48.30
C ASN A 35 -19.56 8.92 47.03
N LEU A 36 -18.56 8.90 46.15
CA LEU A 36 -18.60 9.46 44.81
C LEU A 36 -18.18 8.38 43.82
N GLY A 37 -19.08 8.05 42.90
CA GLY A 37 -18.82 7.16 41.77
C GLY A 37 -18.71 7.95 40.48
N LEU A 38 -17.64 7.74 39.71
CA LEU A 38 -17.44 8.33 38.39
C LEU A 38 -17.40 7.23 37.33
N GLY A 39 -18.19 7.40 36.26
CA GLY A 39 -18.22 6.47 35.14
C GLY A 39 -17.06 6.71 34.18
N VAL A 40 -16.02 5.87 34.25
CA VAL A 40 -14.79 6.02 33.46
C VAL A 40 -15.07 6.00 31.96
N GLU A 41 -15.88 5.07 31.49
CA GLU A 41 -16.23 4.91 30.08
C GLU A 41 -16.93 6.15 29.53
N ARG A 42 -17.81 6.76 30.33
CA ARG A 42 -18.55 7.96 29.92
C ARG A 42 -17.65 9.20 29.87
N LEU A 43 -16.70 9.31 30.79
CA LEU A 43 -15.68 10.36 30.73
C LEU A 43 -14.75 10.13 29.53
N ALA A 44 -14.37 8.89 29.25
CA ALA A 44 -13.55 8.53 28.10
C ALA A 44 -14.27 8.85 26.78
N MET A 45 -15.58 8.61 26.68
CA MET A 45 -16.36 9.04 25.51
C MET A 45 -16.27 10.55 25.26
N ILE A 46 -16.35 11.37 26.31
CA ILE A 46 -16.17 12.82 26.20
C ILE A 46 -14.72 13.17 25.81
N ALA A 47 -13.74 12.57 26.47
CA ALA A 47 -12.32 12.90 26.26
C ALA A 47 -11.83 12.53 24.85
N TYR A 48 -12.32 11.43 24.29
CA TYR A 48 -11.95 10.93 22.96
C TYR A 48 -13.00 11.23 21.88
N ASN A 49 -14.01 12.05 22.18
CA ASN A 49 -15.11 12.39 21.27
C ASN A 49 -15.81 11.14 20.66
N SER A 50 -15.93 10.06 21.43
CA SER A 50 -16.57 8.83 20.97
C SER A 50 -18.08 8.86 21.19
N ASN A 51 -18.83 8.52 20.14
CA ASN A 51 -20.29 8.54 20.19
C ASN A 51 -20.91 7.22 20.67
N ASP A 52 -20.13 6.13 20.73
CA ASP A 52 -20.60 4.79 21.10
C ASP A 52 -19.59 4.11 22.04
N VAL A 53 -20.03 3.79 23.25
CA VAL A 53 -19.20 3.12 24.26
C VAL A 53 -18.70 1.75 23.79
N ARG A 54 -19.48 1.05 22.95
CA ARG A 54 -19.11 -0.28 22.45
C ARG A 54 -17.94 -0.19 21.49
N GLN A 55 -17.93 0.81 20.62
CA GLN A 55 -16.81 1.07 19.71
C GLN A 55 -15.57 1.55 20.45
N LEU A 56 -15.76 2.34 21.52
CA LEU A 56 -14.65 2.79 22.36
C LEU A 56 -13.99 1.64 23.14
N CYS A 57 -14.81 0.78 23.78
CA CYS A 57 -14.31 -0.31 24.62
C CYS A 57 -13.87 -1.54 23.82
N PHE A 58 -14.50 -1.81 22.67
CA PHE A 58 -14.25 -3.00 21.86
C PHE A 58 -14.03 -2.70 20.38
N PRO A 59 -13.07 -1.81 20.02
CA PRO A 59 -12.88 -1.37 18.63
C PRO A 59 -12.56 -2.51 17.66
N GLN A 60 -11.94 -3.60 18.13
CA GLN A 60 -11.59 -4.77 17.33
C GLN A 60 -12.78 -5.52 16.70
N PHE A 61 -14.00 -5.33 17.24
CA PHE A 61 -15.22 -5.94 16.69
C PHE A 61 -15.93 -5.04 15.67
N PHE A 62 -15.40 -3.85 15.40
CA PHE A 62 -15.95 -2.92 14.43
C PHE A 62 -15.00 -2.76 13.24
N PRO A 63 -15.51 -2.36 12.07
CA PRO A 63 -14.66 -2.05 10.92
C PRO A 63 -13.63 -0.99 11.28
N ARG A 64 -12.35 -1.35 11.17
CA ARG A 64 -11.25 -0.42 11.41
C ARG A 64 -11.07 0.46 10.18
N HIS A 65 -10.95 1.77 10.42
CA HIS A 65 -10.50 2.69 9.39
C HIS A 65 -8.99 2.55 9.18
N LEU A 66 -8.55 2.31 7.94
CA LEU A 66 -7.15 2.33 7.58
C LEU A 66 -6.77 3.71 7.04
N ALA A 67 -5.72 4.31 7.59
CA ALA A 67 -5.16 5.53 7.06
C ALA A 67 -4.43 5.28 5.74
N ASP A 68 -4.32 6.30 4.88
CA ASP A 68 -3.63 6.19 3.58
C ASP A 68 -2.20 5.66 3.71
N ARG A 69 -1.50 6.05 4.78
CA ARG A 69 -0.14 5.56 5.07
C ARG A 69 -0.10 4.09 5.45
N GLU A 70 -1.14 3.57 6.10
CA GLU A 70 -1.24 2.14 6.39
C GLU A 70 -1.47 1.39 5.09
N ILE A 71 -2.46 1.79 4.28
CA ILE A 71 -2.74 1.17 2.97
C ILE A 71 -1.50 1.20 2.07
N ALA A 72 -0.75 2.31 2.02
CA ALA A 72 0.45 2.43 1.21
C ALA A 72 1.54 1.43 1.60
N ARG A 73 1.64 1.06 2.89
CA ARG A 73 2.59 0.06 3.38
C ARG A 73 2.21 -1.36 3.00
N GLU A 74 0.94 -1.60 2.67
CA GLU A 74 0.39 -2.90 2.28
C GLU A 74 0.42 -3.12 0.76
N VAL A 75 0.99 -2.18 0.00
CA VAL A 75 1.24 -2.31 -1.44
C VAL A 75 2.66 -2.80 -1.66
N HIS A 76 2.77 -3.98 -2.25
CA HIS A 76 4.03 -4.70 -2.44
C HIS A 76 4.22 -5.13 -3.89
N LEU A 77 5.43 -5.56 -4.22
CA LEU A 77 5.68 -6.31 -5.44
C LEU A 77 5.19 -7.76 -5.26
N ARG A 78 4.59 -8.31 -6.31
CA ARG A 78 4.10 -9.70 -6.31
C ARG A 78 5.24 -10.70 -6.47
N GLU A 79 6.17 -10.39 -7.38
CA GLU A 79 7.34 -11.20 -7.71
C GLU A 79 8.60 -10.34 -7.60
N GLU A 80 9.60 -10.86 -6.88
CA GLU A 80 10.89 -10.21 -6.71
C GLU A 80 12.03 -11.21 -6.97
N PRO A 81 13.16 -10.77 -7.54
CA PRO A 81 14.33 -11.61 -7.67
C PRO A 81 14.85 -12.02 -6.28
N SER A 82 15.19 -13.30 -6.14
CA SER A 82 15.64 -13.86 -4.86
C SER A 82 17.15 -13.64 -4.65
N SER A 83 17.92 -13.58 -5.75
CA SER A 83 19.37 -13.41 -5.70
C SER A 83 19.81 -11.94 -5.65
N ALA A 84 21.02 -11.69 -5.17
CA ALA A 84 21.61 -10.35 -5.19
C ALA A 84 21.84 -9.87 -6.62
N GLU A 85 22.30 -10.77 -7.49
CA GLU A 85 22.51 -10.54 -8.92
C GLU A 85 21.20 -10.19 -9.62
N GLY A 86 20.10 -10.87 -9.28
CA GLY A 86 18.77 -10.57 -9.82
C GLY A 86 18.26 -9.19 -9.39
N ARG A 87 18.56 -8.74 -8.17
CA ARG A 87 18.26 -7.35 -7.74
C ARG A 87 19.11 -6.32 -8.49
N ILE A 88 20.37 -6.63 -8.76
CA ILE A 88 21.24 -5.79 -9.59
C ILE A 88 20.70 -5.72 -11.02
N LEU A 89 20.24 -6.86 -11.57
CA LEU A 89 19.59 -6.92 -12.88
C LEU A 89 18.33 -6.05 -12.92
N ALA A 90 17.45 -6.14 -11.92
CA ALA A 90 16.24 -5.30 -11.83
C ALA A 90 16.60 -3.80 -11.86
N ALA A 91 17.60 -3.39 -11.08
CA ALA A 91 18.09 -2.01 -11.07
C ALA A 91 18.72 -1.59 -12.41
N ALA A 92 19.41 -2.50 -13.10
CA ALA A 92 20.00 -2.26 -14.41
C ALA A 92 18.93 -2.08 -15.50
N ILE A 93 17.91 -2.95 -15.53
CA ILE A 93 16.75 -2.83 -16.42
C ILE A 93 16.05 -1.48 -16.18
N LEU A 94 15.76 -1.15 -14.92
CA LEU A 94 15.14 0.12 -14.54
C LEU A 94 15.95 1.32 -15.05
N LYS A 95 17.26 1.32 -14.84
CA LYS A 95 18.16 2.41 -15.28
C LYS A 95 18.17 2.57 -16.79
N VAL A 96 18.31 1.48 -17.55
CA VAL A 96 18.38 1.51 -19.01
C VAL A 96 17.05 1.91 -19.63
N ALA A 97 15.94 1.37 -19.12
CA ALA A 97 14.59 1.71 -19.58
C ALA A 97 14.24 3.17 -19.25
N ALA A 98 14.61 3.68 -18.07
CA ALA A 98 14.38 5.09 -17.72
C ALA A 98 15.19 6.04 -18.60
N ALA A 99 16.45 5.71 -18.90
CA ALA A 99 17.31 6.55 -19.74
C ALA A 99 16.89 6.56 -21.21
N ASN A 100 16.39 5.44 -21.74
CA ASN A 100 16.07 5.28 -23.16
C ASN A 100 14.56 5.20 -23.45
N GLY A 101 13.69 5.48 -22.47
CA GLY A 101 12.25 5.26 -22.60
C GLY A 101 11.57 6.01 -23.75
N ALA A 102 12.16 7.11 -24.22
CA ALA A 102 11.67 7.89 -25.36
C ALA A 102 12.22 7.47 -26.73
N ALA A 103 13.13 6.49 -26.79
CA ALA A 103 13.70 5.99 -28.04
C ALA A 103 12.61 5.39 -28.94
N GLN A 104 12.66 5.69 -30.23
CA GLN A 104 11.72 5.14 -31.22
C GLN A 104 12.11 3.71 -31.58
N GLY A 105 11.12 2.83 -31.67
CA GLY A 105 11.29 1.45 -32.13
C GLY A 105 11.51 1.35 -33.65
N PRO A 106 12.05 0.22 -34.14
CA PRO A 106 12.57 -0.88 -33.37
C PRO A 106 13.93 -0.53 -32.74
N CYS A 107 14.10 -0.79 -31.45
CA CYS A 107 15.34 -0.50 -30.74
C CYS A 107 15.63 -1.59 -29.70
N ALA A 108 16.90 -1.81 -29.41
CA ALA A 108 17.35 -2.77 -28.41
C ALA A 108 18.55 -2.21 -27.66
N PHE A 109 18.49 -2.27 -26.33
CA PHE A 109 19.52 -1.77 -25.43
C PHE A 109 19.98 -2.88 -24.49
N ASP A 110 21.29 -3.07 -24.40
CA ASP A 110 21.89 -4.01 -23.46
C ASP A 110 21.69 -3.48 -22.03
N ALA A 111 20.95 -4.23 -21.21
CA ALA A 111 20.67 -3.85 -19.83
C ALA A 111 21.72 -4.41 -18.87
N TRP A 112 22.07 -5.68 -19.04
CA TRP A 112 22.97 -6.36 -18.12
C TRP A 112 23.56 -7.62 -18.75
N GLU A 113 24.77 -7.97 -18.33
CA GLU A 113 25.42 -9.23 -18.65
C GLU A 113 26.13 -9.76 -17.41
N GLY A 114 25.94 -11.03 -17.10
CA GLY A 114 26.59 -11.66 -15.96
C GLY A 114 26.09 -13.08 -15.70
N THR A 115 26.48 -13.65 -14.57
CA THR A 115 26.09 -15.02 -14.20
C THR A 115 24.85 -15.01 -13.31
N LEU A 116 23.79 -15.72 -13.70
CA LEU A 116 22.58 -15.94 -12.90
C LEU A 116 22.32 -17.44 -12.82
N GLY A 117 22.18 -17.98 -11.61
CA GLY A 117 21.88 -19.40 -11.42
C GLY A 117 22.92 -20.36 -12.03
N GLY A 118 24.17 -19.91 -12.20
CA GLY A 118 25.26 -20.69 -12.82
C GLY A 118 25.35 -20.58 -14.34
N ALA A 119 24.45 -19.86 -15.01
CA ALA A 119 24.48 -19.61 -16.45
C ALA A 119 24.89 -18.15 -16.74
N VAL A 120 25.65 -17.93 -17.81
CA VAL A 120 25.96 -16.58 -18.29
C VAL A 120 24.76 -16.07 -19.10
N VAL A 121 24.13 -15.00 -18.62
CA VAL A 121 22.91 -14.43 -19.20
C VAL A 121 23.20 -13.02 -19.70
N LYS A 122 22.74 -12.73 -20.91
CA LYS A 122 22.66 -11.38 -21.46
C LYS A 122 21.20 -10.93 -21.50
N VAL A 123 20.92 -9.76 -20.95
CA VAL A 123 19.56 -9.19 -20.89
C VAL A 123 19.50 -7.90 -21.68
N ILE A 124 18.50 -7.81 -22.55
CA ILE A 124 18.22 -6.63 -23.39
C ILE A 124 16.81 -6.12 -23.12
N VAL A 125 16.66 -4.80 -23.15
CA VAL A 125 15.36 -4.12 -23.17
C VAL A 125 15.12 -3.68 -24.60
N GLU A 126 13.97 -4.03 -25.18
CA GLU A 126 13.73 -3.84 -26.59
C GLU A 126 12.29 -3.42 -26.88
N GLU A 127 12.11 -2.79 -28.04
CA GLU A 127 10.83 -2.56 -28.69
C GLU A 127 10.93 -3.06 -30.13
N THR A 128 9.99 -3.91 -30.52
CA THR A 128 9.95 -4.55 -31.84
C THR A 128 9.11 -3.75 -32.84
N GLU A 129 8.17 -2.94 -32.38
CA GLU A 129 7.25 -2.19 -33.24
C GLU A 129 7.85 -0.84 -33.68
N SER A 130 7.85 -0.55 -34.98
CA SER A 130 8.46 0.66 -35.55
C SER A 130 7.75 1.98 -35.22
N ASN A 131 6.50 1.92 -34.78
CA ASN A 131 5.69 3.09 -34.45
C ASN A 131 5.53 3.31 -32.93
N ALA A 132 6.25 2.52 -32.13
CA ALA A 132 6.20 2.59 -30.67
C ALA A 132 7.49 3.22 -30.11
N LYS A 133 7.42 3.66 -28.85
CA LYS A 133 8.60 4.03 -28.06
C LYS A 133 9.00 2.86 -27.17
N LEU A 134 10.25 2.83 -26.71
CA LEU A 134 10.76 1.78 -25.82
C LEU A 134 9.90 1.58 -24.56
N CYS A 135 9.37 2.65 -23.99
CA CYS A 135 8.45 2.60 -22.86
C CYS A 135 7.11 3.24 -23.23
N GLY A 136 6.02 2.59 -22.86
CA GLY A 136 4.68 3.15 -22.93
C GLY A 136 4.55 4.41 -22.06
N PRO A 137 3.57 5.28 -22.36
CA PRO A 137 3.45 6.59 -21.70
C PRO A 137 3.10 6.50 -20.21
N ALA A 138 2.55 5.37 -19.73
CA ALA A 138 2.27 5.14 -18.32
C ALA A 138 3.41 4.45 -17.56
N CYS A 139 4.52 4.11 -18.22
CA CYS A 139 5.62 3.38 -17.62
C CYS A 139 6.28 4.17 -16.46
N ALA A 140 6.29 5.50 -16.55
CA ALA A 140 6.81 6.39 -15.52
C ALA A 140 5.80 6.71 -14.39
N ASN A 141 4.60 6.11 -14.41
CA ASN A 141 3.61 6.37 -13.37
C ASN A 141 4.08 5.83 -12.01
N GLU A 142 3.79 6.60 -10.98
CA GLU A 142 4.04 6.23 -9.59
C GLU A 142 2.73 5.87 -8.88
N ILE A 143 2.81 4.98 -7.90
CA ILE A 143 1.63 4.52 -7.18
C ILE A 143 1.49 5.32 -5.88
N PHE A 144 0.35 5.98 -5.75
CA PHE A 144 -0.05 6.78 -4.59
C PHE A 144 -1.30 6.20 -3.94
N VAL A 145 -1.42 6.42 -2.64
CA VAL A 145 -2.66 6.23 -1.91
C VAL A 145 -3.23 7.59 -1.55
N HIS A 146 -4.50 7.80 -1.86
CA HIS A 146 -5.20 9.04 -1.53
C HIS A 146 -6.67 8.76 -1.23
N GLU A 147 -7.14 9.23 -0.07
CA GLU A 147 -8.50 9.05 0.44
C GLU A 147 -8.97 7.59 0.42
N GLY A 148 -8.10 6.67 0.82
CA GLY A 148 -8.33 5.23 0.85
C GLY A 148 -8.32 4.54 -0.52
N SER A 149 -7.98 5.25 -1.60
CA SER A 149 -7.88 4.68 -2.96
C SER A 149 -6.42 4.56 -3.41
N ILE A 150 -6.10 3.50 -4.16
CA ILE A 150 -4.77 3.29 -4.74
C ILE A 150 -4.81 3.75 -6.21
N LEU A 151 -3.92 4.66 -6.58
CA LEU A 151 -3.93 5.35 -7.87
C LEU A 151 -2.56 5.27 -8.52
N GLY A 152 -2.53 4.92 -9.81
CA GLY A 152 -1.36 5.06 -10.67
C GLY A 152 -1.32 6.44 -11.31
N VAL A 153 -0.41 7.29 -10.83
CA VAL A 153 -0.41 8.72 -11.10
C VAL A 153 0.77 9.10 -12.01
N PRO A 154 0.51 9.68 -13.20
CA PRO A 154 1.56 10.30 -14.01
C PRO A 154 1.97 11.65 -13.43
N ASP A 155 3.17 12.12 -13.79
CA ASP A 155 3.62 13.47 -13.45
C ASP A 155 2.96 14.51 -14.37
N ALA A 156 1.72 14.88 -14.05
CA ALA A 156 0.93 15.86 -14.79
C ALA A 156 0.14 16.78 -13.86
N GLU A 157 -0.10 18.03 -14.32
CA GLU A 157 -0.85 19.09 -13.62
C GLU A 157 -2.15 18.58 -12.97
N LYS A 158 -2.91 17.76 -13.70
CA LYS A 158 -4.20 17.20 -13.27
C LYS A 158 -4.10 16.40 -11.96
N TRP A 159 -2.94 15.83 -11.66
CA TRP A 159 -2.73 14.96 -10.51
C TRP A 159 -1.88 15.58 -9.40
N LYS A 160 -1.55 16.88 -9.51
CA LYS A 160 -0.74 17.59 -8.49
C LYS A 160 -1.29 17.44 -7.08
N GLN A 161 -2.61 17.51 -6.92
CA GLN A 161 -3.25 17.34 -5.61
C GLN A 161 -2.95 15.95 -5.02
N VAL A 162 -3.15 14.88 -5.80
CA VAL A 162 -2.87 13.51 -5.36
C VAL A 162 -1.38 13.31 -5.06
N ARG A 163 -0.47 13.93 -5.83
CA ARG A 163 0.98 13.85 -5.56
C ARG A 163 1.42 14.66 -4.33
N THR A 164 0.65 15.67 -3.93
CA THR A 164 0.97 16.54 -2.78
C THR A 164 0.36 16.03 -1.49
N ASP A 165 -0.92 15.64 -1.53
CA ASP A 165 -1.70 15.25 -0.36
C ASP A 165 -1.70 13.73 -0.16
N GLY A 166 -1.46 12.96 -1.22
CA GLY A 166 -1.42 11.50 -1.18
C GLY A 166 -0.11 10.95 -0.61
N VAL A 167 -0.16 9.70 -0.17
CA VAL A 167 1.00 8.97 0.34
C VAL A 167 1.64 8.14 -0.77
N PRO A 168 2.91 8.39 -1.14
CA PRO A 168 3.61 7.56 -2.11
C PRO A 168 3.91 6.17 -1.54
N THR A 169 3.74 5.14 -2.36
CA THR A 169 4.17 3.78 -2.02
C THR A 169 5.69 3.57 -2.23
N GLY A 170 6.34 4.47 -2.97
CA GLY A 170 7.72 4.34 -3.41
C GLY A 170 7.91 3.41 -4.62
N ILE A 171 6.81 2.87 -5.16
CA ILE A 171 6.82 1.97 -6.32
C ILE A 171 6.34 2.74 -7.56
N SER A 172 7.14 2.68 -8.62
CA SER A 172 6.73 3.09 -9.98
C SER A 172 6.43 1.87 -10.84
N TYR A 173 5.63 2.04 -11.90
CA TYR A 173 5.30 0.96 -12.83
C TYR A 173 6.57 0.36 -13.43
N LEU A 174 7.50 1.22 -13.86
CA LEU A 174 8.77 0.78 -14.39
C LEU A 174 9.59 -0.03 -13.37
N SER A 175 9.64 0.40 -12.10
CA SER A 175 10.34 -0.35 -11.04
C SER A 175 9.73 -1.73 -10.77
N ALA A 176 8.39 -1.80 -10.76
CA ALA A 176 7.66 -3.03 -10.50
C ALA A 176 7.80 -4.04 -11.65
N VAL A 177 7.69 -3.57 -12.89
CA VAL A 177 7.87 -4.39 -14.09
C VAL A 177 9.33 -4.81 -14.29
N SER A 178 10.29 -3.94 -13.97
CA SER A 178 11.72 -4.31 -14.00
C SER A 178 12.03 -5.43 -13.01
N SER A 179 11.42 -5.39 -11.82
CA SER A 179 11.56 -6.44 -10.81
C SER A 179 10.90 -7.75 -11.26
N LEU A 180 9.73 -7.69 -11.91
CA LEU A 180 9.07 -8.85 -12.51
C LEU A 180 9.96 -9.50 -13.59
N ALA A 181 10.48 -8.68 -14.50
CA ALA A 181 11.35 -9.16 -15.57
C ALA A 181 12.59 -9.84 -15.01
N ALA A 182 13.26 -9.22 -14.03
CA ALA A 182 14.42 -9.80 -13.38
C ALA A 182 14.10 -11.12 -12.65
N ALA A 183 12.98 -11.20 -11.92
CA ALA A 183 12.56 -12.42 -11.23
C ALA A 183 12.33 -13.59 -12.21
N ARG A 184 11.69 -13.31 -13.35
CA ARG A 184 11.42 -14.31 -14.40
C ARG A 184 12.68 -14.73 -15.15
N VAL A 185 13.58 -13.79 -15.42
CA VAL A 185 14.90 -14.09 -16.01
C VAL A 185 15.72 -14.95 -15.07
N GLU A 186 15.72 -14.65 -13.77
CA GLU A 186 16.41 -15.44 -12.76
C GLU A 186 15.84 -16.87 -12.69
N GLU A 187 14.51 -17.03 -12.68
CA GLU A 187 13.85 -18.34 -12.70
C GLU A 187 14.20 -19.16 -13.95
N ALA A 188 14.21 -18.52 -15.12
CA ALA A 188 14.56 -19.17 -16.39
C ALA A 188 16.05 -19.56 -16.45
N ALA A 189 16.94 -18.69 -15.95
CA ALA A 189 18.37 -18.92 -15.92
C ALA A 189 18.76 -20.13 -15.06
N ARG A 190 18.07 -20.35 -13.92
CA ARG A 190 18.25 -21.58 -13.10
C ARG A 190 17.94 -22.86 -13.88
N CYS A 191 17.04 -22.78 -14.85
CA CYS A 191 16.69 -23.89 -15.73
C CYS A 191 17.58 -23.98 -16.99
N GLY A 192 18.59 -23.12 -17.13
CA GLY A 192 19.41 -23.05 -18.34
C GLY A 192 18.61 -22.61 -19.58
N LYS A 193 17.55 -21.79 -19.42
CA LYS A 193 16.74 -21.27 -20.54
C LYS A 193 16.72 -19.74 -20.58
N GLY A 194 16.73 -19.17 -21.78
CA GLY A 194 16.37 -17.77 -22.00
C GLY A 194 14.86 -17.56 -21.90
N THR A 195 14.43 -16.34 -21.63
CA THR A 195 13.01 -15.96 -21.56
C THR A 195 12.78 -14.57 -22.14
N SER A 196 11.55 -14.31 -22.57
CA SER A 196 11.06 -12.99 -22.97
C SER A 196 9.87 -12.61 -22.11
N VAL A 197 9.95 -11.47 -21.44
CA VAL A 197 8.91 -10.94 -20.57
C VAL A 197 8.37 -9.67 -21.22
N GLN A 198 7.07 -9.65 -21.49
CA GLN A 198 6.40 -8.50 -22.08
C GLN A 198 5.22 -8.08 -21.21
N VAL A 199 5.20 -6.81 -20.81
CA VAL A 199 4.06 -6.17 -20.13
C VAL A 199 3.43 -5.17 -21.08
N LYS A 200 2.13 -5.35 -21.37
CA LYS A 200 1.38 -4.55 -22.33
C LYS A 200 0.60 -3.42 -21.64
N MET A 201 -0.72 -3.51 -21.66
CA MET A 201 -1.65 -2.59 -21.01
C MET A 201 -1.96 -3.09 -19.60
N ALA A 202 -1.72 -2.27 -18.59
CA ALA A 202 -2.14 -2.54 -17.22
C ALA A 202 -3.64 -2.33 -17.08
N LYS A 203 -4.36 -3.36 -16.64
CA LYS A 203 -5.79 -3.31 -16.29
C LYS A 203 -6.01 -3.58 -14.82
N LEU A 204 -5.22 -4.51 -14.28
CA LEU A 204 -5.23 -4.95 -12.88
C LEU A 204 -3.86 -4.69 -12.24
N PRO A 205 -3.78 -4.58 -10.89
CA PRO A 205 -2.51 -4.44 -10.19
C PRO A 205 -1.51 -5.56 -10.51
N SER A 206 -2.03 -6.77 -10.71
CA SER A 206 -1.23 -7.94 -11.09
C SER A 206 -0.47 -7.79 -12.40
N ASP A 207 -0.97 -6.98 -13.34
CA ASP A 207 -0.38 -6.80 -14.67
C ASP A 207 0.96 -6.05 -14.61
N ILE A 208 1.13 -5.22 -13.57
CA ILE A 208 2.34 -4.45 -13.31
C ILE A 208 3.08 -4.96 -12.08
N ASN A 209 2.89 -6.24 -11.73
CA ASN A 209 3.59 -6.90 -10.62
C ASN A 209 3.27 -6.32 -9.23
N LEU A 210 2.07 -5.78 -9.02
CA LEU A 210 1.65 -5.34 -7.69
C LEU A 210 0.82 -6.41 -6.98
N LYS A 211 1.00 -6.46 -5.67
CA LYS A 211 0.19 -7.19 -4.71
C LYS A 211 -0.27 -6.23 -3.62
N ILE A 212 -1.54 -6.32 -3.26
CA ILE A 212 -2.12 -5.57 -2.15
C ILE A 212 -2.56 -6.61 -1.14
N ASP A 213 -2.20 -6.45 0.12
CA ASP A 213 -2.60 -7.40 1.16
C ASP A 213 -4.13 -7.45 1.33
N GLU A 214 -4.63 -8.64 1.64
CA GLU A 214 -6.06 -8.97 1.56
C GLU A 214 -6.91 -8.07 2.45
N PHE A 215 -6.43 -7.75 3.66
CA PHE A 215 -7.16 -6.90 4.59
C PHE A 215 -7.27 -5.45 4.09
N ALA A 216 -6.24 -4.94 3.40
CA ALA A 216 -6.27 -3.62 2.79
C ALA A 216 -7.20 -3.61 1.57
N MET A 217 -7.16 -4.64 0.74
CA MET A 217 -8.08 -4.79 -0.40
C MET A 217 -9.54 -4.90 0.05
N ARG A 218 -9.79 -5.62 1.15
CA ARG A 218 -11.12 -5.69 1.78
C ARG A 218 -11.57 -4.33 2.28
N PHE A 219 -10.71 -3.59 2.99
CA PHE A 219 -11.02 -2.23 3.42
C PHE A 219 -11.40 -1.32 2.24
N ILE A 220 -10.63 -1.34 1.16
CA ILE A 220 -10.90 -0.56 -0.05
C ILE A 220 -12.29 -0.90 -0.60
N THR A 221 -12.60 -2.20 -0.71
CA THR A 221 -13.89 -2.68 -1.24
C THR A 221 -15.06 -2.32 -0.34
N ASP A 222 -14.95 -2.57 0.97
CA ASP A 222 -16.00 -2.30 1.96
C ASP A 222 -16.34 -0.80 2.07
N ASN A 223 -15.40 0.07 1.72
CA ASN A 223 -15.56 1.53 1.77
C ASN A 223 -15.84 2.17 0.38
N ASN A 224 -16.19 1.38 -0.64
CA ASN A 224 -16.42 1.85 -2.02
C ASN A 224 -15.26 2.69 -2.59
N LYS A 225 -14.03 2.36 -2.20
CA LYS A 225 -12.81 2.95 -2.74
C LYS A 225 -12.35 2.17 -3.97
N LYS A 226 -11.37 2.72 -4.70
CA LYS A 226 -10.92 2.15 -5.97
C LYS A 226 -9.42 1.86 -5.99
N VAL A 227 -9.07 0.83 -6.76
CA VAL A 227 -7.70 0.56 -7.21
C VAL A 227 -7.64 0.88 -8.69
N ASP A 228 -7.11 2.04 -9.05
CA ASP A 228 -7.01 2.51 -10.42
C ASP A 228 -5.54 2.64 -10.85
N VAL A 229 -4.99 1.54 -11.32
CA VAL A 229 -3.60 1.42 -11.79
C VAL A 229 -3.54 1.11 -13.30
N ARG A 230 -4.49 1.64 -14.06
CA ARG A 230 -4.59 1.38 -15.50
C ARG A 230 -3.61 2.24 -16.30
N GLY A 231 -3.11 1.70 -17.41
CA GLY A 231 -2.31 2.48 -18.35
C GLY A 231 -1.46 1.64 -19.31
N PRO A 232 -1.05 2.20 -20.47
CA PRO A 232 -0.18 1.49 -21.40
C PRO A 232 1.27 1.54 -20.93
N VAL A 233 1.80 0.40 -20.50
CA VAL A 233 3.17 0.27 -19.98
C VAL A 233 4.14 -0.10 -21.08
N PHE A 234 3.78 -1.08 -21.92
CA PHE A 234 4.56 -1.54 -23.08
C PHE A 234 6.07 -1.58 -22.82
N LEU A 235 6.51 -2.62 -22.12
CA LEU A 235 7.92 -2.90 -21.88
C LEU A 235 8.20 -4.36 -22.21
N SER A 236 9.22 -4.60 -23.03
CA SER A 236 9.69 -5.95 -23.38
C SER A 236 11.14 -6.13 -22.94
N VAL A 237 11.40 -7.22 -22.23
CA VAL A 237 12.73 -7.60 -21.76
C VAL A 237 13.02 -9.01 -22.25
N ARG A 238 14.10 -9.18 -23.00
CA ARG A 238 14.55 -10.48 -23.50
C ARG A 238 15.86 -10.87 -22.84
N SER A 239 15.96 -12.13 -22.46
CA SER A 239 17.18 -12.74 -21.95
C SER A 239 17.63 -13.86 -22.87
N THR A 240 18.94 -13.94 -23.11
CA THR A 240 19.60 -15.03 -23.83
C THR A 240 20.69 -15.61 -22.96
N ILE A 241 20.85 -16.93 -23.02
CA ILE A 241 21.97 -17.62 -22.37
C ILE A 241 23.10 -17.68 -23.38
N LYS A 242 24.30 -17.31 -22.93
CA LYS A 242 25.52 -17.55 -23.68
C LYS A 242 25.97 -18.98 -23.40
N GLU A 243 26.20 -19.73 -24.48
CA GLU A 243 26.83 -21.06 -24.44
C GLU A 243 28.27 -20.97 -23.90
#